data_AF-A0A060BYA0-F1
#
_entry.id   AF-A0A060BYA0-F1
#
_cell.length_a   1.000
_cell.length_b   1.000
_cell.length_c   1.000
_cell.angle_alpha   90.00
_cell.angle_beta   90.00
_cell.angle_gamma   90.00
#
_symmetry.space_group_name_H-M   'P 1'
#
loop_
_entity.id
_entity.type
_entity.pdbx_description
1 polymer ?
#
loop_
_entity_poly.entity_id
_entity_poly.type
_entity_poly.pdbx_seq_one_letter_code
_entity_poly.pdbx_strand_id
1 'polypeptide(L)'
;MATARPIRSWRPRVALADLAFGPLDDAMTSLRVAPAVIGLGLLEAVPEATLAVLADPEDSNDDGVSGRINRLDDAGTVGRFGWKANVADLRHQTAMAAI
;
A
#
# COMPACT_ATOMS: atom_id res chain seq x y z
N MET A 1 -21.63 -22.79 13.78
CA MET A 1 -21.54 -21.69 14.76
C MET A 1 -20.06 -21.39 14.99
N ALA A 2 -19.48 -20.40 14.29
CA ALA A 2 -18.05 -20.11 14.38
C ALA A 2 -17.79 -19.08 15.48
N THR A 3 -16.98 -19.46 16.48
CA THR A 3 -16.56 -18.57 17.57
C THR A 3 -15.52 -17.58 17.06
N ALA A 4 -15.89 -16.30 16.95
CA ALA A 4 -14.94 -15.22 16.69
C ALA A 4 -13.98 -15.08 17.89
N ARG A 5 -12.67 -15.20 17.65
CA ARG A 5 -11.65 -14.91 18.66
C ARG A 5 -11.32 -13.42 18.63
N PRO A 6 -11.24 -12.74 19.78
CA PRO A 6 -10.83 -11.34 19.81
C PRO A 6 -9.38 -11.21 19.33
N ILE A 7 -9.20 -10.50 18.22
CA ILE A 7 -7.88 -10.09 17.72
C ILE A 7 -7.38 -8.94 18.58
N ARG A 8 -6.19 -9.10 19.16
CA ARG A 8 -5.55 -8.10 20.02
C ARG A 8 -5.06 -6.94 19.15
N SER A 9 -5.50 -5.71 19.42
CA SER A 9 -5.01 -4.54 18.67
C SER A 9 -3.52 -4.33 18.95
N TRP A 10 -2.70 -4.41 17.91
CA TRP A 10 -1.27 -4.08 18.00
C TRP A 10 -1.11 -2.56 18.07
N ARG A 11 -0.53 -2.03 19.15
CA ARG A 11 -0.32 -0.58 19.37
C ARG A 11 1.16 -0.30 19.63
N PRO A 12 2.01 -0.29 18.58
CA PRO A 12 3.43 0.00 18.73
C PRO A 12 3.61 1.45 19.22
N ARG A 13 4.52 1.64 20.18
CA ARG A 13 5.00 2.97 20.59
C ARG A 13 6.41 3.13 20.04
N VAL A 14 6.62 4.19 19.26
CA VAL A 14 7.93 4.52 18.71
C VAL A 14 8.59 5.53 19.63
N ALA A 15 9.82 5.25 20.03
CA ALA A 15 10.70 6.18 20.72
C ALA A 15 12.09 6.06 20.08
N LEU A 16 12.70 7.20 19.78
CA LEU A 16 14.07 7.29 19.30
C LEU A 16 14.95 7.60 20.52
N ALA A 17 15.98 6.78 20.74
CA ALA A 17 16.87 6.88 21.89
C ALA A 17 18.33 6.97 21.43
N ASP A 18 19.22 7.41 22.33
CA ASP A 18 20.68 7.46 22.12
C ASP A 18 21.11 8.22 20.86
N LEU A 19 20.50 9.38 20.63
CA LEU A 19 20.78 10.24 19.48
C LEU A 19 22.21 10.80 19.57
N ALA A 20 23.04 10.51 18.58
CA ALA A 20 24.44 10.93 18.55
C ALA A 20 24.65 12.43 18.24
N PHE A 21 23.62 13.13 17.74
CA PHE A 21 23.73 14.49 17.19
C PHE A 21 22.74 15.49 17.81
N GLY A 22 22.24 15.19 19.02
CA GLY A 22 21.27 16.03 19.71
C GLY A 22 19.81 15.71 19.38
N PRO A 23 18.86 16.53 19.90
CA PRO A 23 17.44 16.31 19.71
C PRO A 23 17.02 16.33 18.24
N LEU A 24 16.07 15.45 17.89
CA LEU A 24 15.32 15.58 16.65
C LEU A 24 14.19 16.59 16.92
N ASP A 25 14.17 17.71 16.19
CA ASP A 25 13.13 18.74 16.30
C ASP A 25 11.78 18.21 15.75
N ASP A 26 11.15 18.85 14.77
CA ASP A 26 9.84 18.47 14.20
C ASP A 26 9.88 17.20 13.30
N ALA A 27 10.58 16.16 13.75
CA ALA A 27 10.74 14.91 13.03
C ALA A 27 9.42 14.13 12.97
N MET A 28 9.01 13.76 11.75
CA MET A 28 7.87 12.88 11.53
C MET A 28 8.31 11.41 11.53
N THR A 29 7.55 10.56 12.22
CA THR A 29 7.78 9.10 12.21
C THR A 29 6.72 8.40 11.38
N SER A 30 7.14 7.45 10.54
CA SER A 30 6.26 6.62 9.73
C SER A 30 6.63 5.15 9.92
N LEU A 31 5.83 4.45 10.73
CA LEU A 31 5.95 3.00 10.88
C LEU A 31 5.46 2.31 9.61
N ARG A 32 6.28 1.41 9.04
CA ARG A 32 5.90 0.57 7.90
C ARG A 32 6.02 -0.89 8.27
N VAL A 33 5.00 -1.68 7.91
CA VAL A 33 5.06 -3.14 7.91
C VAL A 33 5.45 -3.58 6.50
N ALA A 34 6.23 -4.65 6.36
CA ALA A 34 6.51 -5.20 5.05
C ALA A 34 5.19 -5.75 4.44
N PRO A 35 4.82 -5.37 3.21
CA PRO A 35 3.66 -5.93 2.55
C PRO A 35 3.89 -7.41 2.23
N ALA A 36 2.80 -8.18 2.10
CA ALA A 36 2.89 -9.56 1.65
C ALA A 36 3.40 -9.62 0.21
N VAL A 37 4.37 -10.50 -0.06
CA VAL A 37 4.94 -10.71 -1.40
C VAL A 37 4.26 -11.85 -2.18
N ILE A 38 3.46 -12.66 -1.49
CA ILE A 38 2.79 -13.82 -2.07
C ILE A 38 1.69 -13.34 -3.01
N GLY A 39 1.62 -13.92 -4.22
CA GLY A 39 0.57 -13.63 -5.19
C GLY A 39 0.76 -12.33 -5.98
N LEU A 40 1.85 -11.60 -5.77
CA LEU A 40 2.12 -10.36 -6.48
C LEU A 40 2.18 -10.55 -8.00
N GLY A 41 2.74 -11.66 -8.50
CA GLY A 41 2.76 -11.96 -9.94
C GLY A 41 1.37 -12.17 -10.54
N LEU A 42 0.41 -12.68 -9.74
CA LEU A 42 -0.99 -12.81 -10.16
C LEU A 42 -1.65 -11.44 -10.24
N LEU A 43 -1.33 -10.53 -9.32
CA LEU A 43 -1.80 -9.15 -9.35
C LEU A 43 -1.22 -8.39 -10.56
N GLU A 44 0.05 -8.60 -10.89
CA GLU A 44 0.68 -8.01 -12.09
C GLU A 44 0.00 -8.48 -13.37
N ALA A 45 -0.38 -9.76 -13.43
CA ALA A 45 -1.05 -10.36 -14.59
C ALA A 45 -2.48 -9.83 -14.84
N VAL A 46 -3.08 -9.11 -13.89
CA VAL A 46 -4.40 -8.48 -14.09
C VAL A 46 -4.29 -7.39 -15.16
N PRO A 47 -5.13 -7.37 -16.21
CA PRO A 47 -5.11 -6.30 -17.21
C PRO A 47 -5.47 -4.93 -16.63
N GLU A 48 -4.87 -3.85 -17.14
CA GLU A 48 -5.20 -2.48 -16.68
C GLU A 48 -6.64 -2.11 -16.93
N ALA A 49 -7.21 -2.58 -18.06
CA ALA A 49 -8.63 -2.40 -18.36
C ALA A 49 -9.54 -3.01 -17.29
N THR A 50 -9.15 -4.14 -16.70
CA THR A 50 -9.90 -4.76 -15.60
C THR A 50 -9.88 -3.88 -14.36
N LEU A 51 -8.72 -3.31 -14.01
CA LEU A 51 -8.64 -2.34 -12.90
C LEU A 51 -9.52 -1.11 -13.18
N ALA A 52 -9.54 -0.62 -14.42
CA ALA A 52 -10.33 0.54 -14.82
C ALA A 52 -11.84 0.32 -14.65
N VAL A 53 -12.31 -0.90 -14.95
CA VAL A 53 -13.72 -1.28 -14.75
C VAL A 53 -14.07 -1.42 -13.27
N LEU A 54 -13.11 -1.81 -12.42
CA LEU A 54 -13.30 -1.95 -10.97
C LEU A 54 -13.15 -0.62 -10.21
N ALA A 55 -12.79 0.47 -10.89
CA ALA A 55 -12.69 1.78 -10.27
C ALA A 55 -14.10 2.32 -10.00
N ASP A 56 -14.52 2.29 -8.73
CA ASP A 56 -15.79 2.85 -8.28
C ASP A 56 -15.55 3.88 -7.17
N PRO A 57 -15.30 5.15 -7.52
CA PRO A 57 -14.92 6.15 -6.53
C PRO A 57 -16.04 6.54 -5.57
N GLU A 58 -17.29 6.22 -5.90
CA GLU A 58 -18.51 6.62 -5.19
C GLU A 58 -19.28 5.42 -4.63
N ASP A 59 -18.73 4.20 -4.70
CA ASP A 59 -19.37 2.95 -4.24
C ASP A 59 -20.80 2.81 -4.81
N SER A 60 -20.91 3.00 -6.12
CA SER A 60 -22.16 3.02 -6.87
C SER A 60 -22.88 1.66 -6.90
N ASN A 61 -22.17 0.59 -6.56
CA ASN A 61 -22.70 -0.76 -6.47
C ASN A 61 -23.02 -1.21 -5.03
N ASP A 62 -22.84 -0.34 -4.03
CA ASP A 62 -23.07 -0.56 -2.60
C ASP A 62 -22.36 -1.82 -2.05
N ASP A 63 -21.15 -2.12 -2.55
CA ASP A 63 -20.35 -3.26 -2.08
C ASP A 63 -19.38 -2.91 -0.93
N GLY A 64 -19.29 -1.61 -0.59
CA GLY A 64 -18.46 -1.08 0.49
C GLY A 64 -17.04 -0.71 0.04
N VAL A 65 -16.74 -0.71 -1.26
CA VAL A 65 -15.40 -0.43 -1.81
C VAL A 65 -15.41 0.81 -2.71
N SER A 66 -14.89 1.93 -2.19
CA SER A 66 -14.72 3.18 -2.95
C SER A 66 -13.32 3.32 -3.57
N GLY A 67 -13.00 2.53 -4.59
CA GLY A 67 -11.66 2.45 -5.21
C GLY A 67 -11.34 3.54 -6.24
N ARG A 68 -10.11 4.07 -6.22
CA ARG A 68 -9.59 5.01 -7.25
C ARG A 68 -8.28 4.48 -7.83
N ILE A 69 -8.15 4.52 -9.16
CA ILE A 69 -6.88 4.21 -9.82
C ILE A 69 -5.89 5.34 -9.61
N ASN A 70 -4.69 4.99 -9.15
CA ASN A 70 -3.56 5.90 -9.16
C ASN A 70 -2.90 5.89 -10.56
N ARG A 71 -2.77 7.07 -11.17
CA ARG A 71 -2.05 7.25 -12.44
C ARG A 71 -0.71 7.91 -12.15
N LEU A 72 0.37 7.29 -12.65
CA LEU A 72 1.74 7.70 -12.30
C LEU A 72 2.26 8.84 -13.18
N ASP A 73 1.67 9.01 -14.36
CA ASP A 73 2.10 9.97 -15.38
C ASP A 73 0.92 10.40 -16.27
N ASP A 74 1.18 11.38 -17.13
CA ASP A 74 0.21 11.88 -18.12
C ASP A 74 -0.08 10.87 -19.24
N ALA A 75 0.78 9.87 -19.42
CA ALA A 75 0.56 8.76 -20.35
C ALA A 75 -0.49 7.77 -19.82
N GLY A 76 -0.86 7.88 -18.54
CA GLY A 76 -1.93 7.12 -17.93
C GLY A 76 -1.50 5.79 -17.32
N THR A 77 -0.20 5.58 -17.10
CA THR A 77 0.36 4.37 -16.50
C THR A 77 -0.31 4.09 -15.15
N VAL A 78 -0.86 2.88 -15.01
CA VAL A 78 -1.57 2.48 -13.78
C VAL A 78 -0.56 2.07 -12.72
N GLY A 79 -0.61 2.74 -11.58
CA GLY A 79 0.10 2.34 -10.39
C GLY A 79 -0.64 1.21 -9.66
N ARG A 80 0.11 0.18 -9.22
CA ARG A 80 -0.45 -1.08 -8.69
C ARG A 80 0.22 -1.55 -7.40
N PHE A 81 1.52 -1.31 -7.27
CA PHE A 81 2.32 -1.80 -6.15
C PHE A 81 2.73 -0.68 -5.18
N GLY A 82 3.09 -1.08 -3.96
CA GLY A 82 3.40 -0.18 -2.87
C GLY A 82 2.16 0.32 -2.12
N TRP A 83 2.39 0.92 -0.95
CA TRP A 83 1.32 1.37 -0.04
C TRP A 83 0.39 2.44 -0.64
N LYS A 84 0.83 3.13 -1.68
CA LYS A 84 0.07 4.16 -2.39
C LYS A 84 -0.17 3.82 -3.86
N ALA A 85 0.03 2.55 -4.23
CA ALA A 85 -0.02 2.10 -5.63
C ALA A 85 0.84 3.01 -6.53
N ASN A 86 2.07 3.35 -6.10
CA ASN A 86 2.92 4.32 -6.77
C ASN A 86 4.00 3.68 -7.66
N VAL A 87 3.85 2.38 -7.93
CA VAL A 87 4.77 1.58 -8.73
C VAL A 87 3.95 0.73 -9.71
N ALA A 88 4.34 0.73 -10.99
CA ALA A 88 3.56 0.12 -12.07
C ALA A 88 3.71 -1.41 -12.12
N ASP A 89 4.95 -1.90 -12.01
CA ASP A 89 5.28 -3.31 -12.24
C ASP A 89 6.17 -3.89 -11.12
N LEU A 90 6.29 -5.22 -11.08
CA LEU A 90 7.03 -5.92 -10.04
C LEU A 90 8.53 -5.75 -10.15
N ARG A 91 9.04 -5.55 -11.35
CA ARG A 91 10.47 -5.32 -11.55
C ARG A 91 10.88 -4.00 -10.88
N HIS A 92 10.11 -2.94 -11.08
CA HIS A 92 10.30 -1.67 -10.40
C HIS A 92 10.07 -1.79 -8.89
N GLN A 93 9.04 -2.50 -8.44
CA GLN A 93 8.80 -2.70 -7.00
C GLN A 93 9.98 -3.41 -6.31
N THR A 94 10.60 -4.38 -7.00
CA THR A 94 11.77 -5.11 -6.50
C THR A 94 13.00 -4.23 -6.48
N ALA A 95 13.23 -3.41 -7.51
CA ALA A 95 14.34 -2.47 -7.57
C ALA A 95 14.26 -1.42 -6.44
N MET A 96 13.06 -0.90 -6.16
CA MET A 96 12.81 0.08 -5.11
C MET A 96 12.94 -0.49 -3.69
N ALA A 97 12.90 -1.81 -3.52
CA ALA A 97 13.04 -2.46 -2.22
C ALA A 97 14.50 -2.61 -1.76
N ALA A 98 15.47 -2.45 -2.67
CA ALA A 98 16.90 -2.59 -2.39
C ALA A 98 17.59 -1.27 -1.99
N ILE A 99 16.82 -0.21 -1.79
CA ILE A 99 17.27 1.17 -1.48
C ILE A 99 16.73 1.56 -0.11
#